data_AF-A0AA35SBU3-F1
#
_entry.id   AF-A0AA35SBU3-F1
#
_cell.length_a   1.000
_cell.length_b   1.000
_cell.length_c   1.000
_cell.angle_alpha   90.00
_cell.angle_beta   90.00
_cell.angle_gamma   90.00
#
_symmetry.space_group_name_H-M   'P 1'
#
loop_
_entity.id
_entity.type
_entity.pdbx_description
1 polymer ?
#
loop_
_entity_poly.entity_id
_entity_poly.type
_entity_poly.pdbx_seq_one_letter_code
_entity_poly.pdbx_strand_id
1 'polypeptide(L)'
;MELLQLDSDLDNRWSTTGVVVVDVNANGPANQANLEKGELISYVIGERTIRSTGDYKQAVKSAMKEDNNFILKLTDGREIRLAVRRSGDKAGLEVDGARVSKVTSGSPADTGNIKVGDTIQSVIDERNVQTIKDYKKALDEFAKYDSKVTFRTIELVGIKIGTVNTLGNLGDVRAVQPLTAFLENEGSTLRQPAAQALERLVALSQLNTLFQQFQQANVDELPADQLNPRQRESAEILGLLTSDLENNRVTLNDPFGTQFRHRSEALYQKITDGQMVELGQKNIKREVEPNQEIRRACISILGHLKPTSAIEDLITVMEDSMEVPGIRFKAGLALSQIGEDSVDALIAAFDRGNASVKDIAASALGNIGGNKARNMLINALKTTDNPTIKLTVADAVAKVGRSPSIEALRLQREGLPEGNGLRTFLDELQVLLFNVELKYQTHLNSENISAELRQEFKNNKIPLSQNAILSIQKKDSEWWIDDKDNKRMYIVRKEARKEEGRLNIYEPLDAQSVSYSVSN
;
A
#
# COMPACT_ATOMS: atom_id res chain seq x y z
N MET A 1 -17.69 -25.99 -23.54
CA MET A 1 -17.33 -25.23 -22.33
C MET A 1 -17.10 -26.23 -21.23
N GLU A 2 -15.98 -26.11 -20.54
CA GLU A 2 -15.64 -26.91 -19.36
C GLU A 2 -16.06 -26.14 -18.10
N LEU A 3 -16.61 -26.85 -17.11
CA LEU A 3 -17.16 -26.27 -15.89
C LEU A 3 -16.61 -26.99 -14.66
N LEU A 4 -16.33 -26.22 -13.62
CA LEU A 4 -15.91 -26.72 -12.31
C LEU A 4 -16.96 -26.32 -11.25
N GLN A 5 -17.35 -27.28 -10.41
CA GLN A 5 -18.16 -26.99 -9.24
C GLN A 5 -17.23 -26.52 -8.11
N LEU A 6 -17.58 -25.44 -7.42
CA LEU A 6 -16.88 -25.02 -6.21
C LEU A 6 -17.09 -26.07 -5.10
N ASP A 7 -16.04 -26.33 -4.31
CA ASP A 7 -16.04 -27.38 -3.28
C ASP A 7 -17.18 -27.19 -2.26
N SER A 8 -17.79 -28.29 -1.81
CA SER A 8 -18.92 -28.28 -0.87
C SER A 8 -18.58 -27.70 0.51
N ASP A 9 -17.30 -27.65 0.88
CA ASP A 9 -16.84 -27.10 2.16
C ASP A 9 -16.99 -25.57 2.27
N LEU A 10 -17.37 -24.96 1.15
CA LEU A 10 -17.55 -23.53 0.93
C LEU A 10 -19.02 -23.13 0.92
N ASP A 11 -19.94 -24.10 0.99
CA ASP A 11 -21.37 -23.88 1.19
C ASP A 11 -21.57 -22.98 2.42
N ASN A 12 -22.28 -21.87 2.23
CA ASN A 12 -22.60 -20.86 3.24
C ASN A 12 -21.43 -20.01 3.79
N ARG A 13 -20.18 -20.17 3.33
CA ARG A 13 -19.06 -19.30 3.79
C ARG A 13 -18.87 -18.04 2.96
N TRP A 14 -19.22 -18.12 1.68
CA TRP A 14 -19.30 -16.97 0.79
C TRP A 14 -20.71 -16.93 0.23
N SER A 15 -21.28 -15.74 0.11
CA SER A 15 -22.65 -15.52 -0.39
C SER A 15 -22.84 -15.86 -1.88
N THR A 16 -22.01 -16.73 -2.45
CA THR A 16 -21.88 -16.97 -3.88
C THR A 16 -21.86 -18.48 -4.17
N THR A 17 -23.01 -19.03 -4.58
CA THR A 17 -23.14 -20.38 -5.16
C THR A 17 -23.08 -20.29 -6.69
N GLY A 18 -22.51 -21.30 -7.35
CA GLY A 18 -22.37 -21.28 -8.82
C GLY A 18 -21.42 -22.33 -9.38
N VAL A 19 -21.28 -22.33 -10.71
CA VAL A 19 -20.31 -23.15 -11.45
C VAL A 19 -19.31 -22.26 -12.18
N VAL A 20 -18.02 -22.56 -12.05
CA VAL A 20 -16.92 -21.78 -12.63
C VAL A 20 -16.66 -22.23 -14.06
N VAL A 21 -16.53 -21.26 -14.97
CA VAL A 21 -16.11 -21.50 -16.35
C VAL A 21 -14.62 -21.80 -16.40
N VAL A 22 -14.24 -23.04 -16.71
CA VAL A 22 -12.84 -23.48 -16.77
C VAL A 22 -12.22 -23.22 -18.14
N ASP A 23 -13.01 -23.43 -19.19
CA ASP A 23 -12.58 -23.20 -20.56
C ASP A 23 -13.77 -22.99 -21.50
N VAL A 24 -13.58 -22.13 -22.50
CA VAL A 24 -14.61 -21.76 -23.48
C VAL A 24 -14.11 -22.05 -24.88
N ASN A 25 -14.81 -22.92 -25.59
CA ASN A 25 -14.50 -23.21 -26.99
C ASN A 25 -14.70 -21.94 -27.82
N ALA A 26 -13.66 -21.48 -28.51
CA ALA A 26 -13.62 -20.20 -29.23
C ALA A 26 -14.74 -19.98 -30.27
N ASN A 27 -15.38 -21.04 -30.77
CA ASN A 27 -16.51 -20.95 -31.71
C ASN A 27 -17.81 -21.56 -31.14
N GLY A 28 -17.86 -21.81 -29.83
CA GLY A 28 -19.00 -22.43 -29.16
C GLY A 28 -20.06 -21.42 -28.69
N PRO A 29 -21.28 -21.88 -28.36
CA PRO A 29 -22.36 -21.03 -27.87
C PRO A 29 -22.00 -20.21 -26.62
N ALA A 30 -21.11 -20.72 -25.76
CA ALA A 30 -20.62 -20.00 -24.60
C ALA A 30 -19.76 -18.77 -24.97
N ASN A 31 -18.92 -18.87 -26.00
CA ASN A 31 -18.14 -17.73 -26.49
C ASN A 31 -19.04 -16.66 -27.12
N GLN A 32 -20.06 -17.09 -27.86
CA GLN A 32 -21.07 -16.19 -28.44
C GLN A 32 -21.91 -15.48 -27.38
N ALA A 33 -22.02 -16.07 -26.18
CA ALA A 33 -22.65 -15.47 -25.01
C ALA A 33 -21.68 -14.59 -24.19
N ASN A 34 -20.45 -14.35 -24.69
CA ASN A 34 -19.38 -13.61 -24.03
C ASN A 34 -19.00 -14.17 -22.65
N LEU A 35 -19.14 -15.48 -22.43
CA LEU A 35 -18.63 -16.10 -21.22
C LEU A 35 -17.11 -16.16 -21.27
N GLU A 36 -16.45 -15.76 -20.18
CA GLU A 36 -15.01 -15.80 -20.03
C GLU A 36 -14.56 -16.89 -19.07
N LYS A 37 -13.37 -17.43 -19.31
CA LYS A 37 -12.71 -18.32 -18.37
C LYS A 37 -12.54 -17.63 -17.01
N GLY A 38 -12.98 -18.30 -15.95
CA GLY A 38 -12.92 -17.84 -14.57
C GLY A 38 -14.19 -17.16 -14.06
N GLU A 39 -15.20 -16.94 -14.91
CA GLU A 39 -16.49 -16.42 -14.46
C GLU A 39 -17.26 -17.47 -13.65
N LEU A 40 -17.99 -17.01 -12.63
CA LEU A 40 -18.91 -17.82 -11.85
C LEU A 40 -20.33 -17.66 -12.41
N ILE A 41 -20.89 -18.70 -13.02
CA ILE A 41 -22.29 -18.72 -13.43
C ILE A 41 -23.16 -18.95 -12.19
N SER A 42 -23.92 -17.94 -11.80
CA SER A 42 -24.83 -17.96 -10.65
C SER A 42 -26.28 -18.20 -11.03
N TYR A 43 -26.68 -17.79 -12.25
CA TYR A 43 -28.00 -18.11 -12.81
C TYR A 43 -27.92 -18.51 -14.27
N VAL A 44 -28.79 -19.44 -14.67
CA VAL A 44 -29.16 -19.69 -16.07
C VAL A 44 -30.53 -19.08 -16.30
N ILE A 45 -30.63 -18.22 -17.31
CA ILE A 45 -31.84 -17.44 -17.61
C ILE A 45 -32.39 -17.93 -18.95
N GLY A 46 -33.63 -18.41 -18.95
CA GLY A 46 -34.35 -18.78 -20.16
C GLY A 46 -35.44 -17.77 -20.48
N GLU A 47 -35.31 -17.06 -21.59
CA GLU A 47 -36.36 -16.17 -22.11
C GLU A 47 -37.15 -16.88 -23.21
N ARG A 48 -38.48 -16.95 -23.04
CA ARG A 48 -39.39 -17.59 -23.99
C ARG A 48 -40.41 -16.59 -24.50
N THR A 49 -40.46 -16.38 -25.81
CA THR A 49 -41.50 -15.57 -26.46
C THR A 49 -42.86 -16.24 -26.37
N ILE A 50 -43.90 -15.49 -26.00
CA ILE A 50 -45.26 -16.01 -25.87
C ILE A 50 -46.05 -15.71 -27.13
N ARG A 51 -46.41 -16.75 -27.90
CA ARG A 51 -47.20 -16.62 -29.15
C ARG A 51 -48.61 -17.19 -29.01
N SER A 52 -48.84 -18.03 -28.02
CA SER A 52 -50.13 -18.68 -27.76
C SER A 52 -50.38 -18.89 -26.27
N THR A 53 -51.65 -19.17 -25.91
CA THR A 53 -52.01 -19.57 -24.54
C THR A 53 -51.26 -20.83 -24.09
N GLY A 54 -50.94 -21.73 -25.04
CA GLY A 54 -50.14 -22.93 -24.77
C GLY A 54 -48.71 -22.59 -24.34
N ASP A 55 -48.06 -21.67 -25.06
CA ASP A 55 -46.70 -21.20 -24.74
C ASP A 55 -46.66 -20.57 -23.34
N TYR A 56 -47.64 -19.72 -23.04
CA TYR A 56 -47.76 -19.09 -21.72
C TYR A 56 -47.91 -20.13 -20.61
N LYS A 57 -48.86 -21.06 -20.74
CA LYS A 57 -49.10 -22.10 -19.72
C LYS A 57 -47.84 -22.94 -19.47
N GLN A 58 -47.11 -23.30 -20.53
CA GLN A 58 -45.87 -24.06 -20.39
C GLN A 58 -44.75 -23.23 -19.76
N ALA A 59 -44.57 -21.97 -20.18
CA ALA A 59 -43.55 -21.07 -19.65
C ALA A 59 -43.76 -20.79 -18.15
N VAL A 60 -44.99 -20.49 -17.75
CA VAL A 60 -45.36 -20.30 -16.34
C VAL A 60 -45.14 -21.58 -15.53
N LYS A 61 -45.55 -22.75 -16.07
CA LYS A 61 -45.34 -24.04 -15.38
C LYS A 61 -43.86 -24.36 -15.19
N SER A 62 -43.02 -23.99 -16.15
CA SER A 62 -41.57 -24.20 -16.09
C SER A 62 -40.92 -23.30 -15.03
N ALA A 63 -41.35 -22.04 -14.98
CA ALA A 63 -40.67 -20.99 -14.22
C ALA A 63 -41.20 -20.79 -12.80
N MET A 64 -42.46 -21.15 -12.53
CA MET A 64 -43.06 -21.13 -11.18
C MET A 64 -42.64 -22.37 -10.37
N LYS A 65 -41.33 -22.58 -10.20
CA LYS A 65 -40.74 -23.59 -9.31
C LYS A 65 -40.07 -22.88 -8.11
N GLU A 66 -39.87 -23.61 -7.03
CA GLU A 66 -39.18 -23.11 -5.83
C GLU A 66 -37.79 -22.56 -6.20
N ASP A 67 -37.41 -21.43 -5.60
CA ASP A 67 -36.14 -20.69 -5.80
C ASP A 67 -35.87 -20.07 -7.19
N ASN A 68 -36.85 -20.06 -8.10
CA ASN A 68 -36.74 -19.36 -9.38
C ASN A 68 -37.23 -17.90 -9.30
N ASN A 69 -36.61 -17.01 -10.09
CA ASN A 69 -37.19 -15.69 -10.36
C ASN A 69 -38.01 -15.75 -11.65
N PHE A 70 -39.27 -15.38 -11.54
CA PHE A 70 -40.19 -15.28 -12.67
C PHE A 70 -40.42 -13.82 -13.06
N ILE A 71 -40.12 -13.47 -14.31
CA ILE A 71 -40.31 -12.12 -14.83
C ILE A 71 -41.18 -12.18 -16.10
N LEU A 72 -42.19 -11.32 -16.18
CA LEU A 72 -43.00 -11.10 -17.36
C LEU A 72 -42.54 -9.84 -18.07
N LYS A 73 -42.16 -9.97 -19.35
CA LYS A 73 -41.87 -8.84 -20.21
C LYS A 73 -43.11 -8.52 -21.04
N LEU A 74 -43.63 -7.32 -20.90
CA LEU A 74 -44.79 -6.83 -21.65
C LEU A 74 -44.36 -6.13 -22.94
N THR A 75 -45.26 -6.05 -23.92
CA THR A 75 -44.98 -5.38 -25.21
C THR A 75 -44.75 -3.87 -25.09
N ASP A 76 -45.16 -3.27 -23.97
CA ASP A 76 -44.92 -1.86 -23.64
C ASP A 76 -43.53 -1.61 -22.99
N GLY A 77 -42.72 -2.65 -22.84
CA GLY A 77 -41.38 -2.60 -22.28
C GLY A 77 -41.31 -2.79 -20.76
N ARG A 78 -42.45 -2.90 -20.05
CA ARG A 78 -42.44 -3.20 -18.61
C ARG A 78 -41.95 -4.63 -18.35
N GLU A 79 -41.04 -4.77 -17.40
CA GLU A 79 -40.60 -6.06 -16.86
C GLU A 79 -41.13 -6.20 -15.42
N ILE A 80 -42.03 -7.17 -15.22
CA ILE A 80 -42.74 -7.36 -13.97
C ILE A 80 -42.27 -8.65 -13.33
N ARG A 81 -41.50 -8.51 -12.26
CA ARG A 81 -41.04 -9.65 -11.45
C ARG A 81 -42.16 -10.09 -10.51
N LEU A 82 -42.58 -11.35 -10.62
CA LEU A 82 -43.53 -11.94 -9.68
C LEU A 82 -42.76 -12.77 -8.64
N ALA A 83 -42.94 -12.43 -7.36
CA ALA A 83 -42.35 -13.18 -6.27
C ALA A 83 -43.14 -14.48 -6.03
N VAL A 84 -42.51 -15.62 -6.31
CA VAL A 84 -43.02 -16.96 -5.95
C VAL A 84 -42.57 -17.22 -4.52
N ARG A 85 -43.50 -17.41 -3.58
CA ARG A 85 -43.18 -17.52 -2.14
C ARG A 85 -43.16 -18.97 -1.67
N ARG A 86 -43.90 -19.86 -2.34
CA ARG A 86 -43.99 -21.30 -2.02
C ARG A 86 -44.23 -22.15 -3.26
N SER A 87 -43.79 -23.41 -3.21
CA SER A 87 -44.11 -24.40 -4.22
C SER A 87 -45.63 -24.55 -4.40
N GLY A 88 -46.11 -24.37 -5.64
CA GLY A 88 -47.54 -24.43 -5.98
C GLY A 88 -48.26 -23.08 -6.09
N ASP A 89 -47.57 -21.96 -5.81
CA ASP A 89 -48.10 -20.63 -6.08
C ASP A 89 -48.46 -20.47 -7.57
N LYS A 90 -49.56 -19.75 -7.85
CA LYS A 90 -50.00 -19.42 -9.21
C LYS A 90 -49.77 -17.94 -9.46
N ALA A 91 -49.34 -17.59 -10.67
CA ALA A 91 -49.17 -16.19 -11.06
C ALA A 91 -50.46 -15.36 -10.93
N GLY A 92 -51.63 -16.02 -11.00
CA GLY A 92 -52.95 -15.38 -10.89
C GLY A 92 -53.40 -14.70 -12.17
N LEU A 93 -52.93 -15.20 -13.32
CA LEU A 93 -53.18 -14.66 -14.65
C LEU A 93 -53.78 -15.73 -15.56
N GLU A 94 -54.81 -15.34 -16.31
CA GLU A 94 -55.30 -16.08 -17.47
C GLU A 94 -55.04 -15.25 -18.73
N VAL A 95 -54.69 -15.92 -19.84
CA VAL A 95 -54.40 -15.27 -21.12
C VAL A 95 -55.18 -15.91 -22.26
N ASP A 96 -55.62 -15.07 -23.19
CA ASP A 96 -56.10 -15.47 -24.51
C ASP A 96 -55.04 -15.12 -25.57
N GLY A 97 -54.42 -16.14 -26.16
CA GLY A 97 -53.15 -15.99 -26.86
C GLY A 97 -52.05 -15.49 -25.90
N ALA A 98 -51.58 -14.27 -26.13
CA ALA A 98 -50.61 -13.57 -25.29
C ALA A 98 -51.23 -12.42 -24.47
N ARG A 99 -52.53 -12.14 -24.67
CA ARG A 99 -53.22 -11.02 -24.05
C ARG A 99 -53.86 -11.44 -22.74
N VAL A 100 -53.64 -10.67 -21.68
CA VAL A 100 -54.20 -10.93 -20.36
C VAL A 100 -55.73 -10.80 -20.42
N SER A 101 -56.43 -11.89 -20.16
CA SER A 101 -57.89 -11.95 -20.15
C SER A 101 -58.47 -11.81 -18.73
N LYS A 102 -57.68 -12.17 -17.70
CA LYS A 102 -58.09 -12.05 -16.30
C LYS A 102 -56.90 -11.95 -15.36
N VAL A 103 -57.06 -11.13 -14.33
CA VAL A 103 -56.13 -10.99 -13.20
C VAL A 103 -56.90 -11.30 -11.92
N THR A 104 -56.40 -12.24 -11.11
CA THR A 104 -57.02 -12.60 -9.83
C THR A 104 -56.57 -11.60 -8.75
N SER A 105 -57.52 -10.99 -8.04
CA SER A 105 -57.19 -10.01 -7.00
C SER A 105 -56.38 -10.63 -5.85
N GLY A 106 -55.39 -9.89 -5.34
CA GLY A 106 -54.45 -10.36 -4.32
C GLY A 106 -53.39 -11.35 -4.82
N SER A 107 -53.37 -11.66 -6.12
CA SER A 107 -52.35 -12.53 -6.71
C SER A 107 -51.01 -11.81 -6.94
N PRO A 108 -49.91 -12.53 -7.20
CA PRO A 108 -48.64 -11.92 -7.59
C PRO A 108 -48.79 -10.96 -8.77
N ALA A 109 -49.62 -11.29 -9.76
CA ALA A 109 -49.86 -10.44 -10.92
C ALA A 109 -50.64 -9.15 -10.60
N ASP A 110 -51.62 -9.21 -9.70
CA ASP A 110 -52.35 -8.04 -9.21
C ASP A 110 -51.41 -7.10 -8.45
N THR A 111 -50.56 -7.68 -7.59
CA THR A 111 -49.50 -6.95 -6.87
C THR A 111 -48.47 -6.33 -7.82
N GLY A 112 -48.17 -7.04 -8.92
CA GLY A 112 -47.32 -6.56 -10.02
C GLY A 112 -47.96 -5.50 -10.91
N ASN A 113 -49.20 -5.07 -10.62
CA ASN A 113 -49.96 -4.07 -11.38
C ASN A 113 -50.15 -4.45 -12.87
N ILE A 114 -50.35 -5.74 -13.13
CA ILE A 114 -50.73 -6.26 -14.45
C ILE A 114 -52.22 -6.04 -14.64
N LYS A 115 -52.63 -5.57 -15.81
CA LYS A 115 -54.02 -5.24 -16.10
C LYS A 115 -54.61 -6.14 -17.18
N VAL A 116 -55.92 -6.35 -17.12
CA VAL A 116 -56.66 -6.99 -18.22
C VAL A 116 -56.45 -6.16 -19.49
N GLY A 117 -56.06 -6.83 -20.57
CA GLY A 117 -55.73 -6.21 -21.85
C GLY A 117 -54.23 -6.03 -22.11
N ASP A 118 -53.36 -6.13 -21.09
CA ASP A 118 -51.90 -6.14 -21.27
C ASP A 118 -51.48 -7.31 -22.15
N THR A 119 -50.41 -7.15 -22.94
CA THR A 119 -49.89 -8.22 -23.82
C THR A 119 -48.50 -8.65 -23.37
N ILE A 120 -48.37 -9.94 -23.10
CA ILE A 120 -47.11 -10.56 -22.65
C ILE A 120 -46.25 -10.86 -23.88
N GLN A 121 -45.09 -10.24 -23.97
CA GLN A 121 -44.12 -10.49 -25.04
C GLN A 121 -43.32 -11.76 -24.78
N SER A 122 -42.74 -11.88 -23.58
CA SER A 122 -41.93 -13.02 -23.18
C SER A 122 -42.03 -13.32 -21.68
N VAL A 123 -41.72 -14.56 -21.34
CA VAL A 123 -41.55 -15.04 -19.97
C VAL A 123 -40.05 -15.30 -19.77
N ILE A 124 -39.49 -14.74 -18.72
CA ILE A 124 -38.10 -14.93 -18.32
C ILE A 124 -38.08 -15.80 -17.04
N ASP A 125 -37.43 -16.95 -17.15
CA ASP A 125 -37.23 -17.95 -16.09
C ASP A 125 -35.76 -17.89 -15.64
N GLU A 126 -35.47 -17.24 -14.51
CA GLU A 126 -34.11 -17.23 -13.94
C GLU A 126 -33.97 -18.31 -12.88
N ARG A 127 -32.98 -19.19 -13.07
CA ARG A 127 -32.73 -20.34 -12.20
C ARG A 127 -31.39 -20.22 -11.53
N ASN A 128 -31.38 -20.31 -10.20
CA ASN A 128 -30.15 -20.32 -9.42
C ASN A 128 -29.36 -21.60 -9.75
N VAL A 129 -28.05 -21.48 -9.90
CA VAL A 129 -27.13 -22.59 -10.10
C VAL A 129 -26.27 -22.72 -8.86
N GLN A 130 -26.33 -23.89 -8.20
CA GLN A 130 -25.43 -24.23 -7.10
C GLN A 130 -24.44 -25.31 -7.52
N THR A 131 -24.87 -26.24 -8.36
CA THR A 131 -24.08 -27.39 -8.81
C THR A 131 -24.03 -27.51 -10.34
N ILE A 132 -23.09 -28.31 -10.85
CA ILE A 132 -23.06 -28.68 -12.28
C ILE A 132 -24.37 -29.38 -12.69
N LYS A 133 -24.99 -30.11 -11.77
CA LYS A 133 -26.27 -30.79 -12.01
C LYS A 133 -27.40 -29.78 -12.25
N ASP A 134 -27.45 -28.70 -11.46
CA ASP A 134 -28.47 -27.64 -11.62
C ASP A 134 -28.30 -26.92 -12.95
N TYR A 135 -27.05 -26.59 -13.31
CA TYR A 135 -26.70 -26.00 -14.60
C TYR A 135 -27.18 -26.87 -15.77
N LYS A 136 -26.82 -28.16 -15.78
CA LYS A 136 -27.21 -29.09 -16.86
C LYS A 136 -28.72 -29.24 -16.94
N LYS A 137 -29.38 -29.41 -15.78
CA LYS A 137 -30.84 -29.53 -15.71
C LYS A 137 -31.56 -28.29 -16.26
N ALA A 138 -31.06 -27.09 -15.96
CA ALA A 138 -31.62 -25.85 -16.48
C ALA A 138 -31.51 -25.78 -18.01
N LEU A 139 -30.33 -26.07 -18.57
CA LEU A 139 -30.13 -26.10 -20.02
C LEU A 139 -30.97 -27.15 -20.73
N ASP A 140 -31.02 -28.37 -20.20
CA ASP A 140 -31.82 -29.46 -20.78
C ASP A 140 -33.31 -29.14 -20.79
N GLU A 141 -33.81 -28.41 -19.79
CA GLU A 141 -35.20 -27.96 -19.75
C GLU A 141 -35.44 -26.80 -20.73
N PHE A 142 -34.54 -25.82 -20.84
CA PHE A 142 -34.68 -24.70 -21.77
C PHE A 142 -34.56 -25.09 -23.24
N ALA A 143 -33.71 -26.08 -23.54
CA ALA A 143 -33.56 -26.62 -24.90
C ALA A 143 -34.85 -27.25 -25.45
N LYS A 144 -35.78 -27.70 -24.59
CA LYS A 144 -37.05 -28.31 -25.01
C LYS A 144 -38.06 -27.31 -25.60
N TYR A 145 -37.85 -26.00 -25.41
CA TYR A 145 -38.90 -24.99 -25.57
C TYR A 145 -38.50 -23.78 -26.42
N ASP A 146 -37.41 -23.88 -27.20
CA ASP A 146 -36.84 -22.80 -28.03
C ASP A 146 -36.62 -21.50 -27.25
N SER A 147 -36.18 -21.63 -25.99
CA SER A 147 -35.88 -20.50 -25.13
C SER A 147 -34.53 -19.89 -25.51
N LYS A 148 -34.44 -18.57 -25.58
CA LYS A 148 -33.16 -17.87 -25.63
C LYS A 148 -32.50 -17.97 -24.26
N VAL A 149 -31.32 -18.58 -24.20
CA VAL A 149 -30.59 -18.78 -22.94
C VAL A 149 -29.51 -17.72 -22.77
N THR A 150 -29.48 -17.09 -21.59
CA THR A 150 -28.41 -16.19 -21.15
C THR A 150 -27.94 -16.58 -19.74
N PHE A 151 -26.83 -16.00 -19.29
CA PHE A 151 -26.22 -16.31 -18.00
C PHE A 151 -26.06 -15.05 -17.17
N ARG A 152 -26.26 -15.17 -15.86
CA ARG A 152 -25.80 -14.17 -14.90
C ARG A 152 -24.48 -14.65 -14.34
N THR A 153 -23.39 -14.00 -14.74
CA THR A 153 -22.07 -14.27 -14.19
C THR A 153 -21.76 -13.29 -13.06
N ILE A 154 -21.03 -13.78 -12.07
CA ILE A 154 -20.38 -12.95 -11.06
C ILE A 154 -18.90 -13.01 -11.38
N GLU A 155 -18.32 -11.87 -11.73
CA GLU A 155 -16.87 -11.78 -11.79
C GLU A 155 -16.34 -11.94 -10.35
N LEU A 156 -15.55 -12.98 -10.11
CA LEU A 156 -14.88 -13.19 -8.81
C LEU A 156 -13.68 -12.24 -8.69
N VAL A 157 -13.95 -10.93 -8.79
CA VAL A 157 -12.97 -9.85 -8.69
C VAL A 157 -12.12 -10.02 -7.42
N GLY A 158 -12.73 -10.46 -6.32
CA GLY A 158 -12.01 -10.77 -5.08
C GLY A 158 -10.93 -11.85 -5.22
N ILE A 159 -11.16 -12.91 -6.00
CA ILE A 159 -10.16 -13.95 -6.26
C ILE A 159 -9.06 -13.42 -7.19
N LYS A 160 -9.41 -12.67 -8.23
CA LYS A 160 -8.43 -12.05 -9.12
C LYS A 160 -7.52 -11.07 -8.37
N ILE A 161 -8.10 -10.21 -7.52
CA ILE A 161 -7.36 -9.31 -6.63
C ILE A 161 -6.48 -10.09 -5.66
N GLY A 162 -7.04 -11.13 -5.00
CA GLY A 162 -6.28 -12.00 -4.10
C GLY A 162 -5.09 -12.65 -4.81
N THR A 163 -5.27 -13.12 -6.04
CA THR A 163 -4.21 -13.71 -6.86
C THR A 163 -3.12 -12.69 -7.23
N VAL A 164 -3.51 -11.50 -7.70
CA VAL A 164 -2.58 -10.41 -8.02
C VAL A 164 -1.77 -9.99 -6.79
N ASN A 165 -2.42 -9.85 -5.64
CA ASN A 165 -1.74 -9.53 -4.38
C ASN A 165 -0.77 -10.64 -3.96
N THR A 166 -1.17 -11.91 -4.10
CA THR A 166 -0.29 -13.05 -3.85
C THR A 166 0.90 -13.05 -4.79
N LEU A 167 0.74 -12.72 -6.08
CA LEU A 167 1.86 -12.60 -7.02
C LEU A 167 2.85 -11.50 -6.62
N GLY A 168 2.38 -10.38 -6.06
CA GLY A 168 3.22 -9.33 -5.51
C GLY A 168 3.94 -9.74 -4.22
N ASN A 169 3.24 -10.43 -3.32
CA ASN A 169 3.81 -10.95 -2.07
C ASN A 169 4.83 -12.05 -2.32
N LEU A 170 4.56 -12.86 -3.35
CA LEU A 170 5.52 -13.38 -4.31
C LEU A 170 6.94 -13.35 -3.76
N GLY A 171 7.78 -12.37 -4.11
CA GLY A 171 7.80 -11.46 -5.27
C GLY A 171 8.59 -11.98 -6.51
N ASP A 172 7.92 -12.70 -7.42
CA ASP A 172 8.57 -13.47 -8.50
C ASP A 172 8.63 -12.59 -9.75
N VAL A 173 9.81 -12.49 -10.37
CA VAL A 173 10.00 -11.65 -11.57
C VAL A 173 9.08 -12.03 -12.73
N ARG A 174 8.68 -13.31 -12.81
CA ARG A 174 7.77 -13.80 -13.85
C ARG A 174 6.39 -13.16 -13.72
N ALA A 175 6.04 -12.61 -12.55
CA ALA A 175 4.81 -11.86 -12.36
C ALA A 175 4.88 -10.44 -12.93
N VAL A 176 6.07 -9.87 -13.17
CA VAL A 176 6.21 -8.49 -13.66
C VAL A 176 5.45 -8.30 -14.97
N GLN A 177 5.72 -9.11 -16.00
CA GLN A 177 5.04 -8.98 -17.29
C GLN A 177 3.51 -9.12 -17.21
N PRO A 178 2.94 -10.17 -16.58
CA PRO A 178 1.49 -10.27 -16.36
C PRO A 178 0.91 -9.07 -15.60
N LEU A 179 1.58 -8.60 -14.55
CA LEU A 179 1.09 -7.48 -13.75
C LEU A 179 1.16 -6.16 -14.52
N THR A 180 2.21 -5.94 -15.31
CA THR A 180 2.28 -4.79 -16.23
C THR A 180 1.14 -4.83 -17.23
N ALA A 181 0.84 -6.00 -17.82
CA ALA A 181 -0.28 -6.13 -18.74
C ALA A 181 -1.63 -5.82 -18.08
N PHE A 182 -1.83 -6.21 -16.81
CA PHE A 182 -3.04 -5.83 -16.06
C PHE A 182 -3.13 -4.33 -15.78
N LEU A 183 -2.00 -3.67 -15.52
CA LEU A 183 -1.95 -2.23 -15.30
C LEU A 183 -2.24 -1.43 -16.59
N GLU A 184 -1.74 -1.89 -17.74
CA GLU A 184 -1.92 -1.22 -19.03
C GLU A 184 -3.30 -1.42 -19.67
N ASN A 185 -4.06 -2.42 -19.22
CA ASN A 185 -5.41 -2.65 -19.73
C ASN A 185 -6.39 -1.61 -19.15
N GLU A 186 -6.74 -0.59 -19.94
CA GLU A 186 -7.54 0.59 -19.55
C GLU A 186 -8.96 0.29 -19.03
N GLY A 187 -9.48 -0.94 -19.16
CA GLY A 187 -10.77 -1.35 -18.58
C GLY A 187 -10.68 -2.30 -17.37
N SER A 188 -9.47 -2.70 -16.96
CA SER A 188 -9.32 -3.74 -15.95
C SER A 188 -9.58 -3.23 -14.53
N THR A 189 -10.38 -3.98 -13.77
CA THR A 189 -10.54 -3.77 -12.32
C THR A 189 -9.26 -4.10 -11.53
N LEU A 190 -8.26 -4.72 -12.19
CA LEU A 190 -7.01 -5.17 -11.58
C LEU A 190 -5.87 -4.17 -11.70
N ARG A 191 -6.04 -3.03 -12.38
CA ARG A 191 -4.95 -2.05 -12.60
C ARG A 191 -4.29 -1.60 -11.29
N GLN A 192 -5.10 -1.17 -10.32
CA GLN A 192 -4.61 -0.74 -9.02
C GLN A 192 -3.96 -1.88 -8.22
N PRO A 193 -4.60 -3.05 -8.03
CA PRO A 193 -3.95 -4.21 -7.43
C PRO A 193 -2.63 -4.58 -8.10
N ALA A 194 -2.56 -4.51 -9.43
CA ALA A 194 -1.36 -4.82 -10.19
C ALA A 194 -0.25 -3.80 -9.94
N ALA A 195 -0.55 -2.50 -9.92
CA ALA A 195 0.41 -1.46 -9.55
C ALA A 195 0.97 -1.66 -8.13
N GLN A 196 0.11 -2.01 -7.17
CA GLN A 196 0.53 -2.30 -5.79
C GLN A 196 1.37 -3.57 -5.69
N ALA A 197 1.05 -4.61 -6.46
CA ALA A 197 1.84 -5.84 -6.53
C ALA A 197 3.22 -5.57 -7.15
N LEU A 198 3.29 -4.75 -8.20
CA LEU A 198 4.54 -4.30 -8.81
C LEU A 198 5.39 -3.45 -7.86
N GLU A 199 4.78 -2.53 -7.11
CA GLU A 199 5.46 -1.77 -6.04
C GLU A 199 6.12 -2.71 -5.03
N ARG A 200 5.39 -3.75 -4.58
CA ARG A 200 5.93 -4.75 -3.64
C ARG A 200 7.06 -5.56 -4.24
N LEU A 201 6.92 -5.99 -5.50
CA LEU A 201 7.98 -6.71 -6.23
C LEU A 201 9.28 -5.92 -6.25
N VAL A 202 9.18 -4.64 -6.61
CA VAL A 202 10.33 -3.72 -6.65
C VAL A 202 10.91 -3.48 -5.26
N ALA A 203 10.07 -3.37 -4.22
CA ALA A 203 10.57 -3.23 -2.85
C ALA A 203 11.34 -4.49 -2.38
N LEU A 204 10.82 -5.68 -2.70
CA LEU A 204 11.44 -6.97 -2.35
C LEU A 204 12.74 -7.22 -3.12
N SER A 205 12.89 -6.71 -4.35
CA SER A 205 14.13 -6.86 -5.12
C SER A 205 15.34 -6.21 -4.42
N GLN A 206 15.12 -5.16 -3.64
CA GLN A 206 16.19 -4.49 -2.89
C GLN A 206 16.76 -5.36 -1.77
N LEU A 207 15.92 -6.22 -1.18
CA LEU A 207 16.34 -7.19 -0.18
C LEU A 207 17.26 -8.24 -0.80
N ASN A 208 17.22 -8.47 -2.11
CA ASN A 208 18.14 -9.40 -2.78
C ASN A 208 19.58 -8.88 -2.76
N THR A 209 19.81 -7.59 -2.98
CA THR A 209 21.15 -6.99 -2.87
C THR A 209 21.70 -7.07 -1.46
N LEU A 210 20.85 -6.82 -0.45
CA LEU A 210 21.21 -6.98 0.96
C LEU A 210 21.55 -8.45 1.28
N PHE A 211 20.77 -9.38 0.75
CA PHE A 211 21.00 -10.82 0.87
C PHE A 211 22.28 -11.28 0.17
N GLN A 212 22.63 -10.74 -1.01
CA GLN A 212 23.89 -11.04 -1.69
C GLN A 212 25.10 -10.53 -0.92
N GLN A 213 25.03 -9.31 -0.38
CA GLN A 213 26.07 -8.79 0.52
C GLN A 213 26.24 -9.67 1.76
N PHE A 214 25.13 -10.23 2.26
CA PHE A 214 25.13 -11.18 3.36
C PHE A 214 25.78 -12.53 2.98
N GLN A 215 25.47 -13.09 1.81
CA GLN A 215 26.09 -14.35 1.33
C GLN A 215 27.58 -14.18 0.97
N GLN A 216 27.96 -13.12 0.28
CA GLN A 216 29.35 -12.89 -0.14
C GLN A 216 30.31 -12.68 1.04
N ALA A 217 29.79 -12.26 2.18
CA ALA A 217 30.57 -12.10 3.41
C ALA A 217 30.60 -13.38 4.27
N ASN A 218 30.17 -14.53 3.73
CA ASN A 218 30.05 -15.83 4.43
C ASN A 218 29.33 -15.71 5.78
N VAL A 219 28.36 -14.80 5.86
CA VAL A 219 27.70 -14.46 7.12
C VAL A 219 26.77 -15.58 7.57
N ASP A 220 26.32 -16.39 6.62
CA ASP A 220 25.61 -17.65 6.83
C ASP A 220 26.42 -18.72 7.58
N GLU A 221 27.75 -18.57 7.64
CA GLU A 221 28.65 -19.46 8.38
C GLU A 221 29.01 -18.92 9.77
N LEU A 222 28.67 -17.66 10.08
CA LEU A 222 29.05 -16.99 11.31
C LEU A 222 27.98 -17.17 12.41
N PRO A 223 28.39 -17.49 13.66
CA PRO A 223 27.51 -17.40 14.82
C PRO A 223 26.90 -16.00 14.98
N ALA A 224 25.67 -15.91 15.50
CA ALA A 224 24.92 -14.65 15.63
C ALA A 224 25.64 -13.58 16.48
N ASP A 225 26.51 -14.00 17.40
CA ASP A 225 27.36 -13.18 18.25
C ASP A 225 28.67 -12.71 17.55
N GLN A 226 29.02 -13.29 16.42
CA GLN A 226 30.15 -12.88 15.57
C GLN A 226 29.74 -11.95 14.42
N LEU A 227 28.44 -11.71 14.24
CA LEU A 227 27.92 -10.74 13.28
C LEU A 227 28.30 -9.34 13.70
N ASN A 228 28.90 -8.57 12.79
CA ASN A 228 29.06 -7.14 13.04
C ASN A 228 27.69 -6.43 13.00
N PRO A 229 27.56 -5.22 13.56
CA PRO A 229 26.25 -4.56 13.68
C PRO A 229 25.50 -4.38 12.36
N ARG A 230 26.22 -4.20 11.25
CA ARG A 230 25.63 -4.06 9.91
C ARG A 230 25.12 -5.40 9.38
N GLN A 231 25.86 -6.49 9.61
CA GLN A 231 25.46 -7.85 9.27
C GLN A 231 24.25 -8.29 10.11
N ARG A 232 24.25 -7.98 11.41
CA ARG A 232 23.14 -8.27 12.32
C ARG A 232 21.85 -7.56 11.91
N GLU A 233 21.94 -6.24 11.64
CA GLU A 233 20.81 -5.46 11.14
C GLU A 233 20.29 -6.00 9.80
N SER A 234 21.19 -6.44 8.91
CA SER A 234 20.81 -7.08 7.65
C SER A 234 20.10 -8.41 7.88
N ALA A 235 20.60 -9.25 8.80
CA ALA A 235 19.97 -10.51 9.18
C ALA A 235 18.59 -10.30 9.81
N GLU A 236 18.42 -9.27 10.65
CA GLU A 236 17.13 -8.89 11.24
C GLU A 236 16.12 -8.43 10.19
N ILE A 237 16.53 -7.55 9.28
CA ILE A 237 15.70 -7.08 8.15
C ILE A 237 15.25 -8.25 7.28
N LEU A 238 16.11 -9.25 7.11
CA LEU A 238 15.84 -10.46 6.35
C LEU A 238 15.07 -11.53 7.15
N GLY A 239 14.82 -11.31 8.45
CA GLY A 239 14.13 -12.25 9.34
C GLY A 239 14.93 -13.52 9.66
N LEU A 240 16.26 -13.47 9.56
CA LEU A 240 17.16 -14.62 9.64
C LEU A 240 17.68 -14.91 11.06
N LEU A 241 17.45 -14.03 12.04
CA LEU A 241 17.86 -14.27 13.43
C LEU A 241 16.78 -15.01 14.19
N THR A 242 16.77 -16.35 14.10
CA THR A 242 16.06 -17.19 15.06
C THR A 242 17.02 -17.69 16.14
N SER A 243 16.53 -17.90 17.36
CA SER A 243 17.32 -18.15 18.58
C SER A 243 18.04 -19.51 18.62
N ASP A 244 18.08 -20.27 17.54
CA ASP A 244 18.65 -21.63 17.49
C ASP A 244 19.56 -21.83 16.26
N LEU A 245 20.75 -22.37 16.52
CA LEU A 245 21.89 -22.47 15.59
C LEU A 245 21.63 -23.49 14.46
N GLU A 246 20.87 -24.55 14.72
CA GLU A 246 20.44 -25.50 13.68
C GLU A 246 19.28 -24.95 12.84
N ASN A 247 18.37 -24.20 13.44
CA ASN A 247 17.32 -23.51 12.66
C ASN A 247 17.91 -22.44 11.76
N ASN A 248 18.96 -21.73 12.19
CA ASN A 248 19.66 -20.77 11.33
C ASN A 248 20.37 -21.50 10.18
N ARG A 249 21.11 -22.59 10.41
CA ARG A 249 21.75 -23.36 9.31
C ARG A 249 20.72 -23.96 8.35
N VAL A 250 19.57 -24.45 8.82
CA VAL A 250 18.49 -24.95 7.95
C VAL A 250 17.79 -23.81 7.22
N THR A 251 17.55 -22.67 7.88
CA THR A 251 17.00 -21.45 7.25
C THR A 251 17.99 -20.77 6.30
N LEU A 252 19.30 -21.04 6.42
CA LEU A 252 20.33 -20.50 5.53
C LEU A 252 20.64 -21.45 4.37
N ASN A 253 20.59 -22.79 4.59
CA ASN A 253 20.76 -23.81 3.55
C ASN A 253 19.46 -24.08 2.76
N ASP A 254 18.30 -23.90 3.39
CA ASP A 254 16.97 -23.96 2.78
C ASP A 254 16.05 -22.88 3.41
N PRO A 255 16.34 -21.58 3.15
CA PRO A 255 15.46 -20.51 3.56
C PRO A 255 14.11 -20.77 2.92
N PHE A 256 13.08 -20.99 3.75
CA PHE A 256 11.72 -21.20 3.29
C PHE A 256 11.38 -20.15 2.22
N GLY A 257 11.34 -20.59 0.96
CA GLY A 257 11.22 -19.71 -0.22
C GLY A 257 12.50 -19.47 -1.04
N THR A 258 13.36 -20.48 -1.30
CA THR A 258 14.54 -20.32 -2.19
C THR A 258 14.41 -20.89 -3.61
N GLN A 259 13.27 -21.44 -4.01
CA GLN A 259 12.94 -21.50 -5.46
C GLN A 259 12.66 -20.10 -6.05
N PHE A 260 12.76 -19.08 -5.20
CA PHE A 260 12.25 -17.73 -5.38
C PHE A 260 13.29 -16.71 -5.87
N ARG A 261 14.59 -16.94 -5.60
CA ARG A 261 15.67 -15.97 -5.87
C ARG A 261 16.69 -16.43 -6.91
N HIS A 262 16.64 -17.70 -7.32
CA HIS A 262 17.70 -18.31 -8.14
C HIS A 262 17.50 -18.22 -9.66
N ARG A 263 16.60 -17.39 -10.19
CA ARG A 263 16.43 -17.23 -11.66
C ARG A 263 16.84 -15.82 -12.14
N SER A 264 18.16 -15.71 -12.31
CA SER A 264 19.01 -14.63 -12.85
C SER A 264 18.68 -13.20 -12.42
N GLU A 265 19.25 -12.83 -11.27
CA GLU A 265 19.44 -11.46 -10.75
C GLU A 265 19.82 -10.41 -11.80
N ALA A 266 20.76 -10.73 -12.70
CA ALA A 266 21.17 -9.80 -13.76
C ALA A 266 20.08 -9.54 -14.81
N LEU A 267 19.20 -10.52 -15.06
CA LEU A 267 18.04 -10.34 -15.93
C LEU A 267 16.91 -9.65 -15.17
N TYR A 268 16.76 -9.95 -13.86
CA TYR A 268 15.82 -9.29 -12.96
C TYR A 268 16.07 -7.79 -12.91
N GLN A 269 17.27 -7.34 -12.53
CA GLN A 269 17.63 -5.92 -12.48
C GLN A 269 17.51 -5.27 -13.85
N LYS A 270 18.01 -5.91 -14.91
CA LYS A 270 18.08 -5.25 -16.22
C LYS A 270 16.72 -5.13 -16.93
N ILE A 271 15.82 -6.09 -16.77
CA ILE A 271 14.45 -6.02 -17.32
C ILE A 271 13.57 -5.15 -16.41
N THR A 272 13.69 -5.31 -15.08
CA THR A 272 12.84 -4.60 -14.13
C THR A 272 13.22 -3.13 -14.05
N ASP A 273 14.50 -2.75 -13.99
CA ASP A 273 14.88 -1.34 -13.83
C ASP A 273 14.45 -0.51 -15.05
N GLY A 274 14.75 -0.94 -16.28
CA GLY A 274 14.33 -0.18 -17.47
C GLY A 274 12.82 -0.10 -17.64
N GLN A 275 12.14 -1.25 -17.65
CA GLN A 275 10.70 -1.31 -17.88
C GLN A 275 9.90 -0.66 -16.75
N MET A 276 10.30 -0.86 -15.48
CA MET A 276 9.58 -0.30 -14.34
C MET A 276 9.86 1.19 -14.15
N VAL A 277 11.02 1.69 -14.56
CA VAL A 277 11.28 3.14 -14.61
C VAL A 277 10.40 3.79 -15.67
N GLU A 278 10.34 3.26 -16.88
CA GLU A 278 9.46 3.76 -17.94
C GLU A 278 7.98 3.72 -17.53
N LEU A 279 7.54 2.58 -16.97
CA LEU A 279 6.18 2.40 -16.45
C LEU A 279 5.88 3.39 -15.33
N GLY A 280 6.82 3.57 -14.41
CA GLY A 280 6.73 4.55 -13.33
C GLY A 280 6.56 5.96 -13.88
N GLN A 281 7.51 6.43 -14.69
CA GLN A 281 7.50 7.78 -15.27
C GLN A 281 6.23 8.06 -16.09
N LYS A 282 5.74 7.08 -16.84
CA LYS A 282 4.49 7.19 -17.62
C LYS A 282 3.27 7.47 -16.72
N ASN A 283 3.16 6.77 -15.59
CA ASN A 283 1.93 6.73 -14.79
C ASN A 283 1.94 7.61 -13.53
N ILE A 284 2.96 8.44 -13.30
CA ILE A 284 2.99 9.35 -12.14
C ILE A 284 2.21 10.67 -12.35
N LYS A 285 1.81 10.99 -13.58
CA LYS A 285 1.14 12.27 -13.91
C LYS A 285 -0.37 12.12 -14.02
N ARG A 286 -1.13 13.09 -13.47
CA ARG A 286 -2.61 13.05 -13.41
C ARG A 286 -3.27 12.98 -14.78
N GLU A 287 -2.68 13.64 -15.78
CA GLU A 287 -3.18 13.67 -17.15
C GLU A 287 -3.06 12.32 -17.87
N VAL A 288 -2.22 11.40 -17.38
CA VAL A 288 -2.06 10.05 -17.93
C VAL A 288 -2.84 9.04 -17.10
N GLU A 289 -2.70 9.09 -15.78
CA GLU A 289 -3.30 8.12 -14.87
C GLU A 289 -4.28 8.81 -13.90
N PRO A 290 -5.61 8.61 -14.06
CA PRO A 290 -6.60 9.22 -13.17
C PRO A 290 -6.63 8.61 -11.77
N ASN A 291 -6.27 7.34 -11.59
CA ASN A 291 -6.28 6.65 -10.30
C ASN A 291 -5.05 7.05 -9.45
N GLN A 292 -5.32 7.79 -8.38
CA GLN A 292 -4.31 8.28 -7.44
C GLN A 292 -3.48 7.16 -6.79
N GLU A 293 -4.05 5.98 -6.56
CA GLU A 293 -3.32 4.86 -5.95
C GLU A 293 -2.32 4.23 -6.92
N ILE A 294 -2.61 4.23 -8.21
CA ILE A 294 -1.67 3.80 -9.25
C ILE A 294 -0.52 4.80 -9.33
N ARG A 295 -0.81 6.11 -9.35
CA ARG A 295 0.23 7.16 -9.33
C ARG A 295 1.13 7.01 -8.10
N ARG A 296 0.54 6.83 -6.92
CA ARG A 296 1.28 6.62 -5.66
C ARG A 296 2.19 5.40 -5.72
N ALA A 297 1.71 4.28 -6.25
CA ALA A 297 2.51 3.06 -6.41
C ALA A 297 3.66 3.27 -7.40
N CYS A 298 3.41 3.97 -8.52
CA CYS A 298 4.44 4.31 -9.51
C CYS A 298 5.51 5.24 -8.93
N ILE A 299 5.15 6.22 -8.11
CA ILE A 299 6.11 7.07 -7.40
C ILE A 299 6.95 6.24 -6.41
N SER A 300 6.34 5.30 -5.67
CA SER A 300 7.09 4.37 -4.82
C SER A 300 8.08 3.53 -5.61
N ILE A 301 7.67 2.99 -6.77
CA ILE A 301 8.54 2.22 -7.67
C ILE A 301 9.77 3.05 -8.04
N LEU A 302 9.57 4.29 -8.49
CA LEU A 302 10.68 5.19 -8.82
C LEU A 302 11.56 5.50 -7.60
N GLY A 303 10.96 5.73 -6.43
CA GLY A 303 11.71 5.97 -5.20
C GLY A 303 12.58 4.78 -4.75
N HIS A 304 12.10 3.55 -4.97
CA HIS A 304 12.90 2.34 -4.75
C HIS A 304 14.00 2.22 -5.82
N LEU A 305 13.66 2.27 -7.11
CA LEU A 305 14.63 2.09 -8.20
C LEU A 305 15.68 3.21 -8.28
N LYS A 306 15.37 4.39 -7.73
CA LYS A 306 16.22 5.58 -7.67
C LYS A 306 16.79 6.02 -9.03
N PRO A 307 16.01 6.05 -10.13
CA PRO A 307 16.52 6.51 -11.40
C PRO A 307 16.71 8.03 -11.37
N THR A 308 17.91 8.50 -11.71
CA THR A 308 18.16 9.95 -11.86
C THR A 308 17.34 10.56 -13.00
N SER A 309 16.94 9.76 -13.99
CA SER A 309 16.08 10.19 -15.10
C SER A 309 14.68 10.62 -14.67
N ALA A 310 14.19 10.20 -13.49
CA ALA A 310 12.85 10.53 -13.02
C ALA A 310 12.79 11.81 -12.16
N ILE A 311 13.92 12.46 -11.87
CA ILE A 311 13.98 13.61 -10.97
C ILE A 311 13.03 14.73 -11.42
N GLU A 312 13.08 15.13 -12.70
CA GLU A 312 12.24 16.23 -13.21
C GLU A 312 10.74 15.88 -13.23
N ASP A 313 10.39 14.63 -13.54
CA ASP A 313 8.99 14.20 -13.49
C ASP A 313 8.47 14.18 -12.04
N LEU A 314 9.28 13.73 -11.08
CA LEU A 314 8.93 13.74 -9.66
C LEU A 314 8.82 15.18 -9.10
N ILE A 315 9.69 16.10 -9.54
CA ILE A 315 9.57 17.54 -9.22
C ILE A 315 8.26 18.10 -9.77
N THR A 316 7.91 17.77 -11.01
CA THR A 316 6.64 18.20 -11.63
C THR A 316 5.44 17.73 -10.80
N VAL A 317 5.42 16.47 -10.36
CA VAL A 317 4.35 15.92 -9.49
C VAL A 317 4.34 16.63 -8.13
N MET A 318 5.50 16.89 -7.53
CA MET A 318 5.61 17.59 -6.25
C MET A 318 5.07 19.04 -6.33
N GLU A 319 5.31 19.71 -7.46
CA GLU A 319 4.91 21.10 -7.72
C GLU A 319 3.46 21.28 -8.18
N ASP A 320 2.81 20.21 -8.66
CA ASP A 320 1.42 20.26 -9.15
C ASP A 320 0.42 20.58 -8.03
N SER A 321 -0.12 21.80 -8.01
CA SER A 321 -1.08 22.25 -7.01
C SER A 321 -2.44 21.54 -7.08
N MET A 322 -2.76 20.92 -8.22
CA MET A 322 -4.00 20.17 -8.42
C MET A 322 -3.85 18.69 -8.03
N GLU A 323 -2.64 18.25 -7.67
CA GLU A 323 -2.38 16.88 -7.20
C GLU A 323 -2.69 16.72 -5.71
N VAL A 324 -3.05 15.50 -5.32
CA VAL A 324 -3.36 15.14 -3.93
C VAL A 324 -2.14 15.39 -3.03
N PRO A 325 -2.28 16.08 -1.88
CA PRO A 325 -1.15 16.41 -1.01
C PRO A 325 -0.28 15.20 -0.62
N GLY A 326 -0.89 14.04 -0.36
CA GLY A 326 -0.17 12.81 -0.06
C GLY A 326 0.71 12.28 -1.20
N ILE A 327 0.29 12.47 -2.46
CA ILE A 327 1.07 12.10 -3.65
C ILE A 327 2.25 13.05 -3.84
N ARG A 328 2.01 14.35 -3.66
CA ARG A 328 3.06 15.38 -3.73
C ARG A 328 4.15 15.14 -2.68
N PHE A 329 3.76 14.84 -1.45
CA PHE A 329 4.68 14.45 -0.38
C PHE A 329 5.44 13.16 -0.73
N LYS A 330 4.74 12.16 -1.29
CA LYS A 330 5.35 10.91 -1.74
C LYS A 330 6.40 11.14 -2.85
N ALA A 331 6.18 12.09 -3.75
CA ALA A 331 7.17 12.48 -4.76
C ALA A 331 8.43 13.09 -4.10
N GLY A 332 8.26 13.95 -3.10
CA GLY A 332 9.37 14.44 -2.27
C GLY A 332 10.14 13.32 -1.55
N LEU A 333 9.43 12.32 -1.02
CA LEU A 333 10.07 11.14 -0.44
C LEU A 333 10.87 10.35 -1.48
N ALA A 334 10.32 10.11 -2.67
CA ALA A 334 11.04 9.42 -3.75
C ALA A 334 12.30 10.18 -4.17
N LEU A 335 12.23 11.51 -4.28
CA LEU A 335 13.40 12.37 -4.52
C LEU A 335 14.45 12.24 -3.42
N SER A 336 14.02 12.15 -2.15
CA SER A 336 14.94 11.91 -1.03
C SER A 336 15.59 10.53 -1.05
N GLN A 337 14.88 9.52 -1.57
CA GLN A 337 15.43 8.18 -1.73
C GLN A 337 16.46 8.11 -2.86
N ILE A 338 16.26 8.87 -3.96
CA ILE A 338 17.25 9.05 -5.03
C ILE A 338 18.55 9.63 -4.47
N GLY A 339 18.46 10.64 -3.59
CA GLY A 339 19.60 11.14 -2.81
C GLY A 339 20.24 12.40 -3.39
N GLU A 340 21.58 12.47 -3.37
CA GLU A 340 22.34 13.70 -3.67
C GLU A 340 22.04 14.27 -5.07
N ASP A 341 21.77 13.41 -6.06
CA ASP A 341 21.44 13.85 -7.43
C ASP A 341 20.16 14.70 -7.49
N SER A 342 19.24 14.54 -6.53
CA SER A 342 18.00 15.34 -6.43
C SER A 342 18.20 16.71 -5.79
N VAL A 343 19.34 16.99 -5.15
CA VAL A 343 19.51 18.18 -4.30
C VAL A 343 19.31 19.46 -5.09
N ASP A 344 19.84 19.55 -6.30
CA ASP A 344 19.80 20.78 -7.10
C ASP A 344 18.38 21.11 -7.57
N ALA A 345 17.66 20.08 -7.99
CA ALA A 345 16.27 20.20 -8.40
C ALA A 345 15.35 20.56 -7.21
N LEU A 346 15.59 19.96 -6.04
CA LEU A 346 14.87 20.28 -4.81
C LEU A 346 15.14 21.70 -4.31
N ILE A 347 16.38 22.20 -4.42
CA ILE A 347 16.71 23.60 -4.10
C ILE A 347 15.99 24.55 -5.05
N ALA A 348 16.02 24.29 -6.35
CA ALA A 348 15.32 25.10 -7.34
C ALA A 348 13.80 25.13 -7.10
N ALA A 349 13.21 23.97 -6.75
CA ALA A 349 11.80 23.85 -6.41
C ALA A 349 11.45 24.60 -5.11
N PHE A 350 12.33 24.56 -4.10
CA PHE A 350 12.16 25.35 -2.88
C PHE A 350 12.14 26.86 -3.17
N ASP A 351 13.06 27.34 -4.01
CA ASP A 351 13.19 28.79 -4.27
C ASP A 351 11.96 29.35 -5.02
N ARG A 352 11.48 28.63 -6.04
CA ARG A 352 10.34 29.07 -6.88
C ARG A 352 8.97 28.64 -6.33
N GLY A 353 8.92 27.68 -5.42
CA GLY A 353 7.71 27.02 -4.96
C GLY A 353 6.85 27.86 -4.02
N ASN A 354 5.57 27.50 -3.92
CA ASN A 354 4.67 28.01 -2.87
C ASN A 354 4.98 27.35 -1.51
N ALA A 355 4.28 27.76 -0.45
CA ALA A 355 4.49 27.23 0.90
C ALA A 355 4.47 25.69 0.95
N SER A 356 3.54 25.03 0.28
CA SER A 356 3.48 23.57 0.29
C SER A 356 4.66 22.92 -0.46
N VAL A 357 5.11 23.49 -1.57
CA VAL A 357 6.31 22.99 -2.28
C VAL A 357 7.57 23.18 -1.41
N LYS A 358 7.71 24.33 -0.76
CA LYS A 358 8.81 24.63 0.15
C LYS A 358 8.87 23.65 1.32
N ASP A 359 7.72 23.32 1.89
CA ASP A 359 7.59 22.35 2.97
C ASP A 359 8.12 20.96 2.55
N ILE A 360 7.63 20.45 1.43
CA ILE A 360 8.05 19.13 0.91
C ILE A 360 9.53 19.13 0.53
N ALA A 361 10.00 20.17 -0.17
CA ALA A 361 11.39 20.27 -0.61
C ALA A 361 12.36 20.38 0.58
N ALA A 362 12.04 21.19 1.60
CA ALA A 362 12.85 21.28 2.81
C ALA A 362 12.92 19.94 3.56
N SER A 363 11.79 19.25 3.69
CA SER A 363 11.75 17.91 4.30
C SER A 363 12.60 16.89 3.54
N ALA A 364 12.49 16.86 2.21
CA ALA A 364 13.30 15.99 1.35
C ALA A 364 14.80 16.30 1.46
N LEU A 365 15.19 17.58 1.43
CA LEU A 365 16.58 18.03 1.61
C LEU A 365 17.13 17.66 2.99
N GLY A 366 16.31 17.76 4.05
CA GLY A 366 16.67 17.34 5.40
C GLY A 366 16.94 15.84 5.49
N ASN A 367 16.14 15.02 4.79
CA ASN A 367 16.32 13.58 4.72
C ASN A 367 17.55 13.16 3.89
N ILE A 368 17.88 13.89 2.81
CA ILE A 368 19.08 13.63 2.00
C ILE A 368 20.34 14.00 2.77
N GLY A 369 20.36 15.18 3.39
CA GLY A 369 21.53 15.71 4.06
C GLY A 369 22.63 16.17 3.09
N GLY A 370 23.89 15.88 3.43
CA GLY A 370 25.03 16.40 2.65
C GLY A 370 25.37 17.87 2.95
N ASN A 371 26.39 18.39 2.29
CA ASN A 371 26.86 19.77 2.52
C ASN A 371 25.98 20.81 1.84
N LYS A 372 25.52 20.51 0.61
CA LYS A 372 24.76 21.44 -0.20
C LYS A 372 23.35 21.66 0.36
N ALA A 373 22.62 20.59 0.67
CA ALA A 373 21.31 20.69 1.31
C ALA A 373 21.41 21.40 2.67
N ARG A 374 22.41 21.07 3.49
CA ARG A 374 22.63 21.73 4.78
C ARG A 374 22.79 23.24 4.65
N ASN A 375 23.70 23.68 3.76
CA ASN A 375 23.98 25.10 3.60
C ASN A 375 22.74 25.85 3.10
N MET A 376 21.98 25.25 2.20
CA MET A 376 20.72 25.81 1.72
C MET A 376 19.68 25.92 2.84
N LEU A 377 19.47 24.85 3.63
CA LEU A 377 18.52 24.82 4.75
C LEU A 377 18.87 25.85 5.84
N ILE A 378 20.16 25.97 6.18
CA ILE A 378 20.64 27.01 7.12
C ILE A 378 20.35 28.42 6.59
N ASN A 379 20.55 28.65 5.28
CA ASN A 379 20.22 29.94 4.68
C ASN A 379 18.70 30.19 4.74
N ALA A 380 17.89 29.19 4.36
CA ALA A 380 16.43 29.28 4.39
C ALA A 380 15.89 29.54 5.80
N LEU A 381 16.51 28.99 6.85
CA LEU A 381 16.12 29.22 8.24
C LEU A 381 16.22 30.72 8.60
N LYS A 382 17.25 31.39 8.08
CA LYS A 382 17.52 32.81 8.32
C LYS A 382 16.61 33.72 7.49
N THR A 383 16.36 33.36 6.23
CA THR A 383 15.71 34.24 5.25
C THR A 383 14.20 34.04 5.12
N THR A 384 13.64 32.94 5.65
CA THR A 384 12.21 32.65 5.52
C THR A 384 11.39 33.37 6.58
N ASP A 385 10.40 34.17 6.17
CA ASP A 385 9.49 34.85 7.09
C ASP A 385 8.21 34.07 7.40
N ASN A 386 7.85 33.09 6.57
CA ASN A 386 6.67 32.27 6.79
C ASN A 386 6.87 31.32 8.00
N PRO A 387 6.10 31.47 9.10
CA PRO A 387 6.30 30.67 10.32
C PRO A 387 6.19 29.16 10.12
N THR A 388 5.25 28.71 9.28
CA THR A 388 5.06 27.28 8.98
C THR A 388 6.28 26.71 8.29
N ILE A 389 6.80 27.40 7.27
CA ILE A 389 8.01 26.96 6.57
C ILE A 389 9.23 27.03 7.48
N LYS A 390 9.29 28.00 8.37
CA LYS A 390 10.39 28.15 9.34
C LYS A 390 10.47 26.94 10.28
N LEU A 391 9.33 26.40 10.72
CA LEU A 391 9.27 25.16 11.50
C LEU A 391 9.82 23.97 10.71
N THR A 392 9.35 23.76 9.47
CA THR A 392 9.82 22.66 8.63
C THR A 392 11.30 22.76 8.31
N VAL A 393 11.80 23.98 8.02
CA VAL A 393 13.22 24.21 7.77
C VAL A 393 14.02 23.98 9.05
N ALA A 394 13.54 24.39 10.23
CA ALA A 394 14.20 24.09 11.50
C ALA A 394 14.28 22.58 11.77
N ASP A 395 13.19 21.84 11.55
CA ASP A 395 13.17 20.36 11.63
C ASP A 395 14.16 19.72 10.65
N ALA A 396 14.18 20.19 9.39
CA ALA A 396 15.11 19.70 8.38
C ALA A 396 16.58 20.01 8.75
N VAL A 397 16.88 21.21 9.26
CA VAL A 397 18.22 21.56 9.76
C VAL A 397 18.61 20.66 10.93
N ALA A 398 17.68 20.36 11.85
CA ALA A 398 17.91 19.47 12.99
C ALA A 398 18.19 18.03 12.54
N LYS A 399 17.44 17.50 11.56
CA LYS A 399 17.65 16.17 10.96
C LYS A 399 19.05 16.01 10.35
N VAL A 400 19.60 17.07 9.76
CA VAL A 400 20.98 17.04 9.25
C VAL A 400 22.02 16.92 10.37
N GLY A 401 21.73 17.42 11.58
CA GLY A 401 22.39 17.02 12.83
C GLY A 401 23.89 17.35 12.99
N ARG A 402 24.46 18.25 12.18
CA ARG A 402 25.90 18.59 12.25
C ARG A 402 26.16 19.96 12.88
N SER A 403 27.41 20.19 13.31
CA SER A 403 27.83 21.43 13.99
C SER A 403 27.32 22.75 13.38
N PRO A 404 27.34 22.98 12.04
CA PRO A 404 26.76 24.20 11.47
C PRO A 404 25.24 24.31 11.63
N SER A 405 24.52 23.19 11.62
CA SER A 405 23.07 23.13 11.81
C SER A 405 22.67 23.51 13.23
N ILE A 406 23.36 22.93 14.22
CA ILE A 406 23.09 23.18 15.64
C ILE A 406 23.31 24.66 15.96
N GLU A 407 24.42 25.23 15.50
CA GLU A 407 24.72 26.63 15.72
C GLU A 407 23.71 27.55 15.04
N ALA A 408 23.25 27.21 13.83
CA ALA A 408 22.21 27.97 13.15
C ALA A 408 20.87 27.94 13.91
N LEU A 409 20.47 26.78 14.44
CA LEU A 409 19.26 26.64 15.26
C LEU A 409 19.37 27.42 16.58
N ARG A 410 20.54 27.41 17.23
CA ARG A 410 20.80 28.19 18.45
C ARG A 410 20.68 29.69 18.21
N LEU A 411 21.34 30.21 17.19
CA LEU A 411 21.26 31.63 16.82
C LEU A 411 19.82 32.04 16.50
N GLN A 412 19.08 31.17 15.81
CA GLN A 412 17.67 31.41 15.51
C GLN A 412 16.83 31.46 16.79
N ARG A 413 17.05 30.54 17.72
CA ARG A 413 16.37 30.48 19.03
C ARG A 413 16.62 31.73 19.86
N GLU A 414 17.87 32.17 19.97
CA GLU A 414 18.29 33.34 20.77
C GLU A 414 17.65 34.65 20.29
N GLY A 415 17.40 34.76 18.98
CA GLY A 415 16.72 35.91 18.39
C GLY A 415 15.21 35.95 18.57
N LEU A 416 14.58 34.91 19.14
CA LEU A 416 13.12 34.82 19.27
C LEU A 416 12.65 35.16 20.69
N PRO A 417 11.55 35.90 20.86
CA PRO A 417 10.97 36.20 22.17
C PRO A 417 10.32 34.95 22.80
N GLU A 418 10.14 34.98 24.12
CA GLU A 418 9.35 33.98 24.85
C GLU A 418 7.89 33.94 24.33
N GLY A 419 7.29 32.75 24.32
CA GLY A 419 5.94 32.51 23.77
C GLY A 419 5.87 32.41 22.24
N ASN A 420 6.98 32.53 21.51
CA ASN A 420 7.02 32.27 20.08
C ASN A 420 6.95 30.75 19.79
N GLY A 421 6.04 30.31 18.93
CA GLY A 421 5.85 28.89 18.63
C GLY A 421 7.07 28.19 18.03
N LEU A 422 7.90 28.90 17.24
CA LEU A 422 9.18 28.35 16.75
C LEU A 422 10.19 28.23 17.89
N ARG A 423 10.24 29.19 18.83
CA ARG A 423 11.09 29.08 20.01
C ARG A 423 10.70 27.86 20.85
N THR A 424 9.41 27.67 21.11
CA THR A 424 8.90 26.47 21.82
C THR A 424 9.29 25.17 21.13
N PHE A 425 9.12 25.10 19.80
CA PHE A 425 9.58 23.94 19.02
C PHE A 425 11.08 23.70 19.17
N LEU A 426 11.90 24.75 19.04
CA LEU A 426 13.35 24.66 19.20
C LEU A 426 13.76 24.28 20.63
N ASP A 427 13.02 24.72 21.66
CA ASP A 427 13.26 24.36 23.06
C ASP A 427 13.07 22.86 23.30
N GLU A 428 12.14 22.22 22.57
CA GLU A 428 11.87 20.78 22.65
C GLU A 428 12.86 19.92 21.82
N LEU A 429 13.62 20.52 20.91
CA LEU A 429 14.56 19.79 20.07
C LEU A 429 15.77 19.30 20.86
N GLN A 430 15.98 17.99 20.79
CA GLN A 430 17.18 17.32 21.27
C GLN A 430 17.95 16.78 20.06
N VAL A 431 18.99 17.51 19.63
CA VAL A 431 19.72 17.15 18.43
C VAL A 431 20.70 16.03 18.76
N LEU A 432 20.55 14.88 18.12
CA LEU A 432 21.49 13.76 18.25
C LEU A 432 22.85 14.19 17.70
N LEU A 433 23.89 14.13 18.55
CA LEU A 433 25.25 14.46 18.16
C LEU A 433 25.98 13.20 17.65
N PHE A 434 26.07 12.19 18.50
CA PHE A 434 26.74 10.92 18.24
C PHE A 434 26.29 9.86 19.26
N ASN A 435 26.67 8.60 19.04
CA ASN A 435 26.45 7.50 19.98
C ASN A 435 27.78 6.93 20.46
N VAL A 436 27.76 6.34 21.66
CA VAL A 436 28.91 5.68 22.30
C VAL A 436 28.49 4.32 22.88
N GLU A 437 29.48 3.49 23.18
CA GLU A 437 29.27 2.14 23.72
C GLU A 437 28.61 2.15 25.13
N LEU A 438 27.85 1.10 25.47
CA LEU A 438 27.20 0.99 26.78
C LEU A 438 28.18 1.01 27.96
N LYS A 439 29.44 0.61 27.73
CA LYS A 439 30.44 0.48 28.79
C LYS A 439 30.62 1.78 29.59
N TYR A 440 30.34 2.93 28.99
CA TYR A 440 30.43 4.22 29.67
C TYR A 440 29.32 4.42 30.73
N GLN A 441 28.25 3.62 30.70
CA GLN A 441 27.15 3.69 31.65
C GLN A 441 27.60 3.53 33.11
N THR A 442 28.57 2.64 33.37
CA THR A 442 29.07 2.42 34.75
C THR A 442 29.77 3.65 35.30
N HIS A 443 30.52 4.36 34.45
CA HIS A 443 31.17 5.62 34.81
C HIS A 443 30.13 6.72 35.04
N LEU A 444 29.15 6.84 34.14
CA LEU A 444 28.08 7.82 34.24
C LEU A 444 27.18 7.61 35.47
N ASN A 445 26.88 6.36 35.82
CA ASN A 445 26.20 5.99 37.07
C ASN A 445 26.98 6.38 38.33
N SER A 446 28.30 6.46 38.22
CA SER A 446 29.19 6.87 39.31
C SER A 446 29.45 8.38 39.32
N GLU A 447 28.60 9.16 38.63
CA GLU A 447 28.71 10.61 38.47
C GLU A 447 30.07 11.06 37.87
N ASN A 448 30.70 10.20 37.06
CA ASN A 448 32.05 10.42 36.53
C ASN A 448 32.09 10.40 35.00
N ILE A 449 32.78 11.38 34.40
CA ILE A 449 33.07 11.44 32.97
C ILE A 449 34.48 10.86 32.75
N SER A 450 34.56 9.60 32.30
CA SER A 450 35.83 8.90 32.10
C SER A 450 36.73 9.57 31.05
N ALA A 451 38.04 9.32 31.11
CA ALA A 451 38.99 9.86 30.14
C ALA A 451 38.69 9.38 28.71
N GLU A 452 38.23 8.14 28.59
CA GLU A 452 37.81 7.51 27.34
C GLU A 452 36.55 8.19 26.78
N LEU A 453 35.55 8.49 27.63
CA LEU A 453 34.37 9.22 27.18
C LEU A 453 34.74 10.64 26.72
N ARG A 454 35.63 11.34 27.44
CA ARG A 454 36.16 12.65 26.99
C ARG A 454 36.87 12.55 25.63
N GLN A 455 37.57 11.44 25.38
CA GLN A 455 38.21 11.19 24.10
C GLN A 455 37.18 10.94 22.98
N GLU A 456 36.06 10.26 23.25
CA GLU A 456 34.96 10.12 22.29
C GLU A 456 34.34 11.46 21.88
N PHE A 457 34.10 12.34 22.85
CA PHE A 457 33.68 13.72 22.60
C PHE A 457 34.68 14.46 21.69
N LYS A 458 35.98 14.29 21.94
CA LYS A 458 37.05 14.86 21.09
C LYS A 458 37.08 14.26 19.68
N ASN A 459 36.93 12.94 19.55
CA ASN A 459 36.89 12.22 18.26
C ASN A 459 35.73 12.71 17.38
N ASN A 460 34.60 13.00 18.02
CA ASN A 460 33.42 13.57 17.36
C ASN A 460 33.48 15.10 17.17
N LYS A 461 34.64 15.73 17.45
CA LYS A 461 34.91 17.17 17.31
C LYS A 461 34.07 18.06 18.23
N ILE A 462 33.71 17.55 19.40
CA ILE A 462 32.94 18.25 20.44
C ILE A 462 33.66 18.07 21.79
N PRO A 463 34.89 18.58 21.98
CA PRO A 463 35.66 18.33 23.20
C PRO A 463 34.99 18.95 24.44
N LEU A 464 34.83 18.16 25.50
CA LEU A 464 34.36 18.64 26.80
C LEU A 464 35.44 19.47 27.51
N SER A 465 35.04 20.55 28.17
CA SER A 465 35.94 21.31 29.05
C SER A 465 36.35 20.52 30.29
N GLN A 466 37.42 20.94 30.95
CA GLN A 466 37.85 20.31 32.20
C GLN A 466 36.79 20.41 33.30
N ASN A 467 36.02 21.51 33.31
CA ASN A 467 34.99 21.78 34.31
C ASN A 467 33.61 21.20 33.94
N ALA A 468 33.53 20.30 32.96
CA ALA A 468 32.28 19.60 32.66
C ALA A 468 31.85 18.70 33.85
N ILE A 469 30.64 18.93 34.36
CA ILE A 469 30.07 18.25 35.53
C ILE A 469 28.95 17.31 35.05
N LEU A 470 28.86 16.13 35.65
CA LEU A 470 27.76 15.20 35.40
C LEU A 470 26.68 15.33 36.49
N SER A 471 25.41 15.27 36.10
CA SER A 471 24.27 15.16 37.01
C SER A 471 23.28 14.08 36.51
N ILE A 472 22.55 13.46 37.44
CA ILE A 472 21.58 12.39 37.15
C ILE A 472 20.17 12.91 37.49
N GLN A 473 19.17 12.70 36.62
CA GLN A 473 17.80 13.21 36.82
C GLN A 473 16.70 12.12 36.91
N LYS A 474 15.57 12.53 37.49
CA LYS A 474 14.55 11.83 38.33
C LYS A 474 13.79 10.60 37.78
N LYS A 475 14.26 9.91 36.74
CA LYS A 475 13.73 8.59 36.30
C LYS A 475 14.83 7.63 35.81
N ASP A 476 15.96 7.56 36.50
CA ASP A 476 17.00 6.50 36.38
C ASP A 476 17.47 6.09 34.97
N SER A 477 17.30 6.94 33.96
CA SER A 477 17.50 6.56 32.54
C SER A 477 18.21 7.63 31.69
N GLU A 478 18.60 8.77 32.27
CA GLU A 478 19.23 9.89 31.56
C GLU A 478 20.33 10.55 32.41
N TRP A 479 21.50 10.79 31.78
CA TRP A 479 22.61 11.54 32.39
C TRP A 479 22.79 12.88 31.70
N TRP A 480 23.06 13.92 32.48
CA TRP A 480 23.19 15.29 31.99
C TRP A 480 24.59 15.80 32.23
N ILE A 481 25.31 16.13 31.17
CA ILE A 481 26.66 16.74 31.22
C ILE A 481 26.50 18.26 31.07
N ASP A 482 26.81 19.00 32.12
CA ASP A 482 26.88 20.47 32.13
C ASP A 482 28.33 20.90 31.90
N ASP A 483 28.62 21.36 30.68
CA ASP A 483 29.90 21.93 30.28
C ASP A 483 29.85 23.45 30.39
N LYS A 484 30.10 23.94 31.61
CA LYS A 484 30.00 25.36 31.97
C LYS A 484 30.92 26.28 31.18
N ASP A 485 32.16 25.83 30.92
CA ASP A 485 33.15 26.65 30.21
C ASP A 485 32.73 26.85 28.75
N ASN A 486 32.22 25.79 28.11
CA ASN A 486 31.73 25.84 26.73
C ASN A 486 30.27 26.33 26.64
N LYS A 487 29.59 26.54 27.77
CA LYS A 487 28.16 26.89 27.87
C LYS A 487 27.25 25.91 27.13
N ARG A 488 27.52 24.61 27.26
CA ARG A 488 26.79 23.54 26.59
C ARG A 488 26.26 22.53 27.59
N MET A 489 25.08 22.00 27.28
CA MET A 489 24.48 20.89 28.00
C MET A 489 24.44 19.69 27.06
N TYR A 490 24.63 18.49 27.60
CA TYR A 490 24.44 17.26 26.85
C TYR A 490 23.57 16.29 27.63
N ILE A 491 22.68 15.60 26.92
CA ILE A 491 21.82 14.56 27.48
C ILE A 491 22.30 13.23 26.93
N VAL A 492 22.66 12.32 27.83
CA VAL A 492 23.04 10.95 27.51
C VAL A 492 21.87 10.04 27.84
N ARG A 493 21.41 9.24 26.88
CA ARG A 493 20.29 8.31 27.08
C ARG A 493 20.60 6.94 26.52
N LYS A 494 20.09 5.90 27.18
CA LYS A 494 20.13 4.56 26.63
C LYS A 494 19.16 4.44 25.45
N GLU A 495 19.61 3.87 24.35
CA GLU A 495 18.77 3.62 23.19
C GLU A 495 17.65 2.62 23.53
N ALA A 496 16.39 2.99 23.27
CA ALA A 496 15.22 2.24 23.77
C ALA A 496 14.79 1.04 22.90
N ARG A 497 15.36 0.84 21.71
CA ARG A 497 14.81 -0.07 20.68
C ARG A 497 15.76 -1.12 20.09
N LYS A 498 17.03 -1.22 20.51
CA LYS A 498 17.96 -2.24 20.01
C LYS A 498 18.64 -2.97 21.18
N GLU A 499 18.77 -4.30 21.07
CA GLU A 499 19.31 -5.19 22.11
C GLU A 499 20.82 -4.97 22.39
N GLU A 500 21.53 -4.30 21.47
CA GLU A 500 22.86 -3.74 21.73
C GLU A 500 22.69 -2.39 22.42
N GLY A 501 22.68 -2.37 23.77
CA GLY A 501 22.59 -1.10 24.49
C GLY A 501 23.70 -0.14 24.02
N ARG A 502 23.31 1.00 23.45
CA ARG A 502 24.20 2.14 23.19
C ARG A 502 23.71 3.33 23.99
N LEU A 503 24.60 4.29 24.16
CA LEU A 503 24.29 5.58 24.76
C LEU A 503 24.28 6.64 23.65
N ASN A 504 23.15 7.29 23.47
CA ASN A 504 22.99 8.41 22.55
C ASN A 504 23.26 9.72 23.28
N ILE A 505 24.09 10.56 22.70
CA ILE A 505 24.43 11.88 23.23
C ILE A 505 23.71 12.93 22.40
N TYR A 506 22.85 13.69 23.06
CA TYR A 506 22.06 14.76 22.51
C TYR A 506 22.51 16.11 23.06
N GLU A 507 22.32 17.18 22.29
CA GLU A 507 22.43 18.56 22.75
C GLU A 507 21.02 19.19 22.74
N PRO A 508 20.48 19.60 23.90
CA PRO A 508 19.28 20.43 23.94
C PRO A 508 19.63 21.84 23.46
N LEU A 509 18.78 22.43 22.62
CA LEU A 509 19.00 23.81 22.17
C LEU A 509 18.68 24.85 23.25
N ASP A 510 17.91 24.47 24.26
CA ASP A 510 17.67 25.29 25.44
C ASP A 510 18.55 24.88 26.62
N ALA A 511 19.63 25.63 26.83
CA ALA A 511 20.49 25.46 28.01
C ALA A 511 19.90 26.11 29.28
N GLN A 512 18.84 26.93 29.20
CA GLN A 512 18.34 27.76 30.30
C GLN A 512 17.01 27.29 30.92
N SER A 513 16.12 26.59 30.21
CA SER A 513 14.83 26.13 30.79
C SER A 513 14.92 24.87 31.67
N VAL A 514 16.07 24.19 31.74
CA VAL A 514 16.28 23.10 32.72
C VAL A 514 16.73 23.66 34.07
N SER A 515 16.34 24.90 34.38
CA SER A 515 16.46 25.48 35.71
C SER A 515 15.48 24.80 36.67
N TYR A 516 15.99 23.77 37.35
CA TYR A 516 15.72 23.44 38.74
C TYR A 516 14.26 23.31 39.16
N SER A 517 13.73 22.09 39.07
CA SER A 517 12.82 21.58 40.11
C SER A 517 13.52 20.46 40.88
N VAL A 518 14.44 20.83 41.77
CA VAL A 518 14.77 20.00 42.93
C VAL A 518 13.53 20.03 43.82
N SER A 519 12.55 19.17 43.52
CA SER A 519 11.51 18.83 44.48
C SER A 519 12.19 17.95 45.53
N ASN A 520 12.51 18.59 46.66
CA ASN A 520 12.86 17.96 47.95
C ASN A 520 11.93 16.80 48.28
#